data_AF-A0A4D6NE32-F1
#
_entry.id   AF-A0A4D6NE32-F1
#
_cell.length_a   1.000
_cell.length_b   1.000
_cell.length_c   1.000
_cell.angle_alpha   90.00
_cell.angle_beta   90.00
_cell.angle_gamma   90.00
#
_symmetry.space_group_name_H-M   'P 1'
#
loop_
_entity.id
_entity.type
_entity.pdbx_description
1 polymer ?
#
loop_
_entity_poly.entity_id
_entity_poly.type
_entity_poly.pdbx_seq_one_letter_code
_entity_poly.pdbx_strand_id
1 'polypeptide(L)' 'MGRHSCCYEQKLRKGLWSPEEDEKILDYITKHGLQRCGKSCRLRWINYLRPGLKRAAFSQEKENMIIELHAVLGNR' A
#
# COMPACT_ATOMS: atom_id res chain seq x y z
N MET A 1 -3.50 -13.45 17.96
CA MET A 1 -4.17 -12.95 16.73
C MET A 1 -3.81 -13.88 15.58
N GLY A 2 -4.77 -14.70 15.16
CA GLY A 2 -4.57 -15.86 14.28
C GLY A 2 -4.06 -15.49 12.89
N ARG A 3 -3.08 -16.26 12.40
CA ARG A 3 -2.58 -16.15 11.02
C ARG A 3 -3.72 -16.56 10.08
N HIS A 4 -4.24 -15.61 9.30
CA HIS A 4 -5.20 -15.90 8.25
C HIS A 4 -4.56 -16.87 7.25
N SER A 5 -5.28 -17.95 6.96
CA SER A 5 -4.90 -19.14 6.16
C SER A 5 -4.62 -18.89 4.67
N CYS A 6 -4.36 -17.64 4.25
CA CYS A 6 -4.06 -17.31 2.84
C CYS A 6 -2.55 -17.36 2.52
N CYS A 7 -1.71 -17.69 3.50
CA CYS A 7 -0.26 -17.74 3.35
C CYS A 7 0.24 -19.18 3.42
N TYR A 8 -0.31 -20.08 2.59
CA TYR A 8 0.26 -21.41 2.43
C TYR A 8 1.48 -21.32 1.50
N GLU A 9 2.67 -21.44 2.10
CA GLU A 9 3.78 -22.23 1.54
C GLU A 9 4.33 -21.82 0.16
N GLN A 10 4.43 -20.53 -0.15
CA GLN A 10 5.39 -20.08 -1.17
C GLN A 10 6.48 -19.27 -0.48
N LYS A 11 7.73 -19.74 -0.59
CA LYS A 11 8.95 -19.08 -0.11
C LYS A 11 8.84 -17.58 -0.36
N LEU A 12 8.53 -16.81 0.68
CA LEU A 12 8.34 -15.36 0.57
C LEU A 12 9.66 -14.78 0.07
N ARG A 13 9.69 -14.35 -1.18
CA ARG A 13 10.84 -13.66 -1.75
C ARG A 13 11.01 -12.35 -0.98
N LYS A 14 12.13 -12.23 -0.27
CA LYS A 14 12.58 -10.97 0.31
C LYS A 14 13.31 -10.22 -0.80
N GLY A 15 12.79 -9.08 -1.22
CA GLY A 15 13.39 -8.31 -2.31
C GLY A 15 12.47 -7.24 -2.87
N LEU A 16 12.95 -6.56 -3.91
CA LEU A 16 12.16 -5.60 -4.69
C LEU A 16 11.03 -6.34 -5.41
N TRP A 17 9.86 -5.69 -5.46
CA TRP A 17 8.74 -6.15 -6.27
C TRP A 17 9.08 -6.07 -7.74
N SER A 18 8.87 -7.15 -8.48
CA SER A 18 9.03 -7.14 -9.93
C SER A 18 7.77 -6.59 -10.63
N PRO A 19 7.90 -6.06 -11.86
CA PRO A 19 6.74 -5.57 -12.63
C PRO A 19 5.66 -6.63 -12.81
N GLU A 20 6.05 -7.89 -12.99
CA GLU A 20 5.11 -9.01 -13.17
C GLU A 20 4.33 -9.32 -11.88
N GLU A 21 4.93 -9.11 -10.72
CA GLU A 21 4.24 -9.22 -9.43
C GLU A 21 3.25 -8.06 -9.22
N ASP A 22 3.65 -6.85 -9.62
CA ASP A 22 2.78 -5.67 -9.56
C ASP A 22 1.56 -5.84 -10.49
N GLU A 23 1.74 -6.37 -11.70
CA GLU A 23 0.64 -6.69 -12.63
C GLU A 23 -0.35 -7.69 -12.02
N LYS A 24 0.13 -8.75 -11.36
CA LYS A 24 -0.73 -9.72 -10.68
C LYS A 24 -1.56 -9.08 -9.58
N ILE A 25 -0.96 -8.16 -8.80
CA ILE A 25 -1.68 -7.41 -7.77
C ILE A 25 -2.74 -6.50 -8.40
N LEU A 26 -2.39 -5.78 -9.46
CA LEU A 26 -3.30 -4.90 -10.20
C LEU A 26 -4.51 -5.68 -10.73
N ASP A 27 -4.27 -6.80 -11.42
CA ASP A 27 -5.31 -7.65 -12.01
C ASP A 27 -6.24 -8.21 -10.92
N TYR A 28 -5.66 -8.75 -9.84
CA TYR A 28 -6.43 -9.32 -8.75
C TYR A 28 -7.31 -8.29 -8.04
N ILE A 29 -6.76 -7.12 -7.68
CA ILE A 29 -7.51 -6.07 -6.99
C ILE A 29 -8.60 -5.48 -7.88
N THR A 30 -8.34 -5.34 -9.18
CA THR A 30 -9.34 -4.83 -10.13
C THR A 30 -10.52 -5.80 -10.26
N LYS A 31 -10.27 -7.11 -10.26
CA LYS A 31 -11.30 -8.15 -10.40
C LYS A 31 -12.06 -8.46 -9.12
N HIS A 32 -11.39 -8.46 -7.96
CA HIS A 32 -11.94 -8.97 -6.70
C HIS A 32 -12.01 -7.92 -5.57
N GLY A 33 -11.48 -6.71 -5.80
CA GLY A 33 -11.30 -5.71 -4.75
C GLY A 33 -10.20 -6.08 -3.75
N LEU A 34 -9.92 -5.18 -2.79
CA LEU A 34 -8.91 -5.41 -1.75
C LEU A 34 -9.50 -6.21 -0.58
N GLN A 35 -9.94 -7.44 -0.83
CA GLN A 35 -10.42 -8.34 0.24
C GLN A 35 -9.23 -9.12 0.83
N ARG A 36 -8.76 -8.68 2.00
CA ARG A 36 -7.75 -9.34 2.88
C ARG A 36 -6.65 -10.13 2.16
N CYS A 37 -5.96 -9.53 1.18
CA CYS A 37 -4.70 -10.07 0.69
C CYS A 37 -3.61 -9.93 1.77
N GLY A 38 -2.53 -10.72 1.66
CA GLY A 38 -1.42 -10.68 2.63
C GLY A 38 -0.87 -9.26 2.86
N LYS A 39 -0.30 -9.02 4.05
CA LYS A 39 0.21 -7.69 4.47
C LYS A 39 1.10 -7.03 3.40
N SER A 40 1.96 -7.82 2.75
CA SER A 40 2.89 -7.32 1.72
C SER A 40 2.15 -6.77 0.49
N CYS A 41 1.22 -7.53 -0.09
CA CYS A 41 0.44 -7.10 -1.26
C CYS A 41 -0.41 -5.87 -0.95
N ARG A 42 -1.03 -5.83 0.25
CA ARG A 42 -1.82 -4.67 0.69
C ARG A 42 -0.95 -3.42 0.80
N LEU A 43 0.24 -3.52 1.39
CA LEU A 43 1.17 -2.41 1.49
C LEU A 43 1.68 -1.97 0.12
N ARG A 44 1.97 -2.91 -0.77
CA ARG A 44 2.41 -2.61 -2.14
C ARG A 44 1.35 -1.83 -2.91
N TRP A 45 0.09 -2.26 -2.82
CA TRP A 45 -1.03 -1.55 -3.43
C TRP A 45 -1.15 -0.11 -2.91
N ILE A 46 -1.28 0.06 -1.60
CA ILE A 46 -1.56 1.38 -0.99
C ILE A 46 -0.43 2.38 -1.26
N ASN A 47 0.83 1.94 -1.17
CA ASN A 47 1.99 2.84 -1.25
C ASN A 47 2.56 3.00 -2.66
N TYR A 48 2.18 2.17 -3.63
CA TYR A 48 2.77 2.23 -4.96
C TYR A 48 1.77 2.04 -6.11
N LEU A 49 0.85 1.08 -6.05
CA LEU A 49 0.06 0.73 -7.24
C LEU A 49 -1.30 1.41 -7.33
N ARG A 50 -1.80 1.98 -6.23
CA ARG A 50 -3.13 2.58 -6.18
C ARG A 50 -3.25 3.78 -7.15
N PRO A 51 -4.25 3.79 -8.05
CA PRO A 51 -4.55 4.96 -8.88
C PRO A 51 -4.83 6.20 -8.03
N GLY A 52 -4.29 7.34 -8.47
CA GLY A 52 -4.43 8.63 -7.76
C GLY A 52 -3.40 8.86 -6.65
N LEU A 53 -2.48 7.92 -6.42
CA LEU A 53 -1.32 8.15 -5.55
C LEU A 53 -0.38 9.18 -6.20
N LYS A 54 -0.30 10.37 -5.60
CA LYS A 54 0.61 11.43 -6.04
C LYS A 54 2.00 11.19 -5.46
N ARG A 55 3.00 11.09 -6.36
CA ARG A 55 4.43 10.93 -6.01
C ARG A 55 5.26 12.21 -6.16
N ALA A 56 4.62 13.28 -6.61
CA ALA A 56 5.26 14.59 -6.69
C ALA A 56 5.45 15.17 -5.28
N ALA A 57 6.37 16.12 -5.16
CA ALA A 57 6.50 16.93 -3.96
C ALA A 57 5.16 17.59 -3.58
N PHE A 58 4.95 17.80 -2.28
CA PHE A 58 3.80 18.55 -1.82
C PHE A 58 3.93 20.02 -2.23
N SER A 59 2.80 20.69 -2.43
CA SER A 59 2.80 22.15 -2.54
C SER A 59 2.97 22.74 -1.14
N GLN A 60 3.51 23.96 -1.05
CA GLN A 60 3.71 24.65 0.23
C GLN A 60 2.43 24.69 1.08
N GLU A 61 1.28 24.93 0.44
CA GLU A 61 -0.04 24.93 1.10
C GLU A 61 -0.36 23.58 1.77
N LYS A 62 -0.06 22.47 1.09
CA LYS A 62 -0.29 21.12 1.62
C LYS A 62 0.69 20.80 2.74
N GLU A 63 1.94 21.21 2.61
CA GLU A 63 2.94 21.04 3.66
C GLU A 63 2.53 21.77 4.93
N ASN A 64 2.11 23.04 4.80
CA ASN A 64 1.62 23.82 5.93
C ASN A 64 0.41 23.14 6.59
N MET A 65 -0.54 22.66 5.80
CA MET A 65 -1.71 21.96 6.33
C MET A 65 -1.35 20.65 7.04
N ILE A 66 -0.36 19.91 6.53
CA ILE A 66 0.16 18.71 7.20
C ILE A 66 0.76 19.08 8.56
N ILE A 67 1.56 20.15 8.63
CA ILE A 67 2.19 20.62 9.87
C ILE A 67 1.13 21.06 10.89
N GLU A 68 0.15 21.85 10.47
CA GLU A 68 -0.94 22.32 11.33
C GLU A 68 -1.76 21.15 11.89
N LEU A 69 -2.16 20.21 11.03
CA LEU A 69 -2.91 19.02 11.45
C LEU A 69 -2.09 18.14 12.40
N HIS A 70 -0.79 18.01 12.16
CA HIS A 70 0.10 17.26 13.04
C HIS A 70 0.25 17.93 14.41
N ALA A 71 0.36 19.26 14.46
CA ALA A 71 0.41 19.99 15.72
C ALA A 71 -0.86 19.79 16.57
N VAL A 72 -2.02 19.65 15.94
CA VAL A 72 -3.31 19.44 16.62
C VAL A 72 -3.53 17.98 17.03
N LEU A 73 -3.22 17.02 16.15
CA LEU A 73 -3.61 15.61 16.32
C LEU A 73 -2.46 14.71 16.81
N GLY A 74 -1.21 15.13 16.64
CA GLY A 74 -0.01 14.33 16.90
C GLY A 74 0.15 13.14 15.94
N ASN A 75 1.02 12.20 16.31
CA ASN A 75 1.21 10.95 15.58
C ASN A 75 0.07 9.97 15.87
N ARG A 76 -1.08 10.17 15.22
CA ARG A 76 -2.24 9.28 15.25
C ARG A 76 -2.50 8.65 13.89
#